data_AF-Q8MJ96-F1
#
_entry.id   AF-Q8MJ96-F1
#
_cell.length_a   1.000
_cell.length_b   1.000
_cell.length_c   1.000
_cell.angle_alpha   90.00
_cell.angle_beta   90.00
_cell.angle_gamma   90.00
#
_symmetry.space_group_name_H-M   'P 1'
#
loop_
_entity.id
_entity.type
_entity.pdbx_description
1 polymer ?
#
loop_
_entity_poly.entity_id
_entity_poly.type
_entity_poly.pdbx_seq_one_letter_code
_entity_poly.pdbx_strand_id
1 'polypeptide(L)'
;TSLDQTTQKSLIATEEKQLLGEHLTAILQKGLNNLLDENRIQDLSLLYQLFSRVRGGVQVLLQQWIEYIKAFGSAIVINPEKDKTMVQELLYFKDKVDHIIDICCLKNEKFITAMNEAFETFINRRPNEPAELMAKYGDSKLRTGH
;
A
#
# COMPACT_ATOMS: atom_id res chain seq x y z
N THR A 1 -37.95 -20.92 -17.22
CA THR A 1 -36.84 -21.70 -16.64
C THR A 1 -36.01 -20.77 -15.77
N SER A 2 -36.42 -20.58 -14.52
CA SER A 2 -35.64 -19.79 -13.56
C SER A 2 -34.45 -20.62 -13.12
N LEU A 3 -33.25 -20.24 -13.52
CA LEU A 3 -32.04 -20.66 -12.81
C LEU A 3 -32.19 -20.16 -11.38
N ASP A 4 -32.38 -21.10 -10.47
CA ASP A 4 -32.56 -20.91 -9.05
C ASP A 4 -31.48 -19.93 -8.53
N GLN A 5 -31.87 -18.82 -7.90
CA GLN A 5 -30.96 -17.74 -7.46
C GLN A 5 -29.82 -18.27 -6.56
N THR A 6 -30.06 -19.40 -5.91
CA THR A 6 -29.14 -20.19 -5.09
C THR A 6 -28.02 -20.82 -5.92
N THR A 7 -28.34 -21.37 -7.09
CA THR A 7 -27.38 -21.96 -8.03
C THR A 7 -26.53 -20.88 -8.69
N GLN A 8 -27.12 -19.73 -9.03
CA GLN A 8 -26.41 -18.60 -9.62
C GLN A 8 -25.37 -18.00 -8.65
N LYS A 9 -25.73 -17.83 -7.36
CA LYS A 9 -24.78 -17.39 -6.33
C LYS A 9 -23.63 -18.37 -6.12
N SER A 10 -23.92 -19.68 -6.18
CA SER A 10 -22.92 -20.73 -5.97
C SER A 10 -21.97 -20.83 -7.17
N LEU A 11 -22.46 -20.59 -8.38
CA LEU A 11 -21.65 -20.58 -9.60
C LEU A 11 -20.68 -19.38 -9.61
N ILE A 12 -21.19 -18.17 -9.34
CA ILE A 12 -20.37 -16.94 -9.28
C ILE A 12 -19.28 -17.07 -8.21
N ALA A 13 -19.62 -17.59 -7.02
CA ALA A 13 -18.64 -17.78 -5.94
C ALA A 13 -17.57 -18.83 -6.31
N THR A 14 -17.91 -19.83 -7.12
CA THR A 14 -16.96 -20.87 -7.55
C THR A 14 -16.05 -20.38 -8.67
N GLU A 15 -16.60 -19.64 -9.64
CA GLU A 15 -15.81 -18.97 -10.69
C GLU A 15 -14.88 -17.90 -10.10
N GLU A 16 -15.38 -17.02 -9.23
CA GLU A 16 -14.55 -16.04 -8.53
C GLU A 16 -13.46 -16.75 -7.73
N LYS A 17 -13.75 -17.84 -7.01
CA LYS A 17 -12.74 -18.56 -6.24
C LYS A 17 -11.66 -19.21 -7.11
N GLN A 18 -12.00 -19.80 -8.25
CA GLN A 18 -11.04 -20.46 -9.12
C GLN A 18 -10.22 -19.45 -9.95
N LEU A 19 -10.87 -18.52 -10.64
CA LEU A 19 -10.19 -17.50 -11.45
C LEU A 19 -9.39 -16.53 -10.58
N LEU A 20 -9.98 -16.06 -9.48
CA LEU A 20 -9.28 -15.12 -8.62
C LEU A 20 -8.23 -15.85 -7.76
N GLY A 21 -8.55 -17.00 -7.15
CA GLY A 21 -7.61 -17.69 -6.28
C GLY A 21 -6.28 -18.06 -6.94
N GLU A 22 -6.30 -18.55 -8.17
CA GLU A 22 -5.10 -19.03 -8.87
C GLU A 22 -4.32 -17.91 -9.58
N HIS A 23 -5.01 -16.91 -10.14
CA HIS A 23 -4.35 -15.86 -10.93
C HIS A 23 -4.05 -14.59 -10.15
N LEU A 24 -4.77 -14.30 -9.05
CA LEU A 24 -4.60 -13.04 -8.32
C LEU A 24 -3.19 -12.87 -7.73
N THR A 25 -2.57 -13.95 -7.23
CA THR A 25 -1.20 -13.87 -6.71
C THR A 25 -0.22 -13.46 -7.81
N ALA A 26 -0.36 -14.01 -9.02
CA ALA A 26 0.46 -13.64 -10.17
C ALA A 26 0.17 -12.21 -10.65
N ILE A 27 -1.09 -11.77 -10.59
CA ILE A 27 -1.50 -10.39 -10.91
C ILE A 27 -0.87 -9.40 -9.94
N LEU A 28 -0.86 -9.70 -8.63
CA LEU A 28 -0.20 -8.82 -7.65
C LEU A 28 1.30 -8.74 -7.89
N GLN A 29 1.96 -9.88 -8.08
CA GLN A 29 3.41 -9.94 -8.27
C GLN A 29 3.89 -9.14 -9.48
N LYS A 30 3.06 -9.03 -10.54
CA LYS A 30 3.42 -8.34 -11.78
C LYS A 30 2.82 -6.94 -11.92
N GLY A 31 1.69 -6.67 -11.26
CA GLY A 31 0.87 -5.50 -11.51
C GLY A 31 0.74 -4.53 -10.34
N LEU A 32 0.83 -5.01 -9.09
CA LEU A 32 0.56 -4.16 -7.93
C LEU A 32 1.53 -2.98 -7.86
N ASN A 33 2.83 -3.23 -8.03
CA ASN A 33 3.84 -2.18 -7.96
C ASN A 33 3.58 -1.07 -8.99
N ASN A 34 3.26 -1.42 -10.23
CA ASN A 34 2.95 -0.44 -11.28
C ASN A 34 1.70 0.38 -10.93
N LEU A 35 0.64 -0.26 -10.42
CA LEU A 35 -0.57 0.46 -10.01
C LEU A 35 -0.30 1.45 -8.87
N LEU A 36 0.56 1.05 -7.92
CA LEU A 36 0.98 1.91 -6.82
C LEU A 36 1.86 3.04 -7.31
N ASP A 37 2.86 2.77 -8.13
CA ASP A 37 3.78 3.76 -8.70
C ASP A 37 3.04 4.83 -9.50
N GLU A 38 2.14 4.41 -10.40
CA GLU A 38 1.31 5.28 -11.24
C GLU A 38 0.11 5.91 -10.51
N ASN A 39 -0.10 5.60 -9.23
CA ASN A 39 -1.21 6.12 -8.43
C ASN A 39 -2.58 5.86 -9.07
N ARG A 40 -2.79 4.64 -9.59
CA ARG A 40 -4.01 4.21 -10.31
C ARG A 40 -5.16 3.92 -9.34
N ILE A 41 -5.68 4.96 -8.67
CA ILE A 41 -6.67 4.88 -7.59
C ILE A 41 -7.90 4.02 -7.95
N GLN A 42 -8.44 4.18 -9.16
CA GLN A 42 -9.61 3.42 -9.60
C GLN A 42 -9.32 1.91 -9.67
N ASP A 43 -8.18 1.55 -10.25
CA ASP A 43 -7.76 0.16 -10.39
C ASP A 43 -7.40 -0.46 -9.04
N LEU A 44 -6.75 0.30 -8.15
CA LEU A 44 -6.44 -0.10 -6.79
C LEU A 44 -7.72 -0.36 -5.96
N SER A 45 -8.74 0.47 -6.15
CA SER A 45 -10.05 0.29 -5.50
C SER A 45 -10.74 -0.99 -5.98
N LEU A 46 -10.74 -1.23 -7.30
CA LEU A 46 -11.29 -2.46 -7.88
C LEU A 46 -10.52 -3.69 -7.39
N LEU A 47 -9.20 -3.61 -7.33
CA LEU A 47 -8.34 -4.66 -6.81
C LEU A 47 -8.72 -5.00 -5.37
N TYR A 48 -8.79 -4.01 -4.48
CA TYR A 48 -9.18 -4.25 -3.09
C TYR A 48 -10.58 -4.89 -2.98
N GLN A 49 -11.56 -4.45 -3.78
CA GLN A 49 -12.90 -5.04 -3.81
C GLN A 49 -12.88 -6.51 -4.25
N LEU A 50 -12.14 -6.85 -5.29
CA LEU A 50 -12.02 -8.23 -5.78
C LEU A 50 -11.35 -9.14 -4.75
N PHE A 51 -10.24 -8.70 -4.16
CA PHE A 51 -9.52 -9.47 -3.12
C PHE A 51 -10.32 -9.61 -1.83
N SER A 52 -11.25 -8.70 -1.54
CA SER A 52 -12.16 -8.79 -0.39
C SER A 52 -13.21 -9.89 -0.55
N ARG A 53 -13.51 -10.34 -1.78
CA ARG A 53 -14.45 -11.45 -2.05
C ARG A 53 -13.82 -12.82 -1.92
N VAL A 54 -12.48 -12.90 -2.01
CA VAL A 54 -11.73 -14.16 -1.95
C VAL A 54 -11.26 -14.41 -0.51
N ARG A 55 -11.50 -15.61 0.01
CA ARG A 55 -10.98 -16.01 1.33
C ARG A 55 -9.46 -15.90 1.33
N GLY A 56 -8.90 -15.08 2.22
CA GLY A 56 -7.46 -14.83 2.32
C GLY A 56 -6.91 -13.83 1.31
N GLY A 57 -7.71 -13.32 0.36
CA GLY A 57 -7.26 -12.36 -0.64
C GLY A 57 -6.72 -11.07 -0.01
N VAL A 58 -7.48 -10.47 0.91
CA VAL A 58 -7.04 -9.26 1.63
C VAL A 58 -5.70 -9.47 2.36
N GLN A 59 -5.45 -10.67 2.89
CA GLN A 59 -4.19 -10.99 3.57
C GLN A 59 -3.01 -11.03 2.57
N VAL A 60 -3.20 -11.63 1.41
CA VAL A 60 -2.17 -11.66 0.35
C VAL A 60 -1.90 -10.25 -0.18
N LEU A 61 -2.95 -9.44 -0.40
CA LEU A 61 -2.81 -8.05 -0.80
C LEU A 61 -2.02 -7.24 0.24
N LEU A 62 -2.34 -7.41 1.53
CA LEU A 62 -1.64 -6.76 2.63
C LEU A 62 -0.15 -7.14 2.68
N GLN A 63 0.19 -8.41 2.43
CA GLN A 63 1.59 -8.83 2.36
C GLN A 63 2.35 -8.13 1.23
N GLN A 64 1.79 -8.13 0.02
CA GLN A 64 2.44 -7.48 -1.13
C GLN A 64 2.55 -5.96 -0.94
N TRP A 65 1.53 -5.35 -0.31
CA TRP A 65 1.54 -3.95 0.08
C TRP A 65 2.67 -3.60 1.05
N ILE A 66 2.88 -4.41 2.09
CA ILE A 66 3.99 -4.23 3.05
C ILE A 66 5.34 -4.32 2.35
N GLU A 67 5.53 -5.34 1.50
CA GLU A 67 6.78 -5.53 0.76
C GLU A 67 7.08 -4.34 -0.16
N TYR A 68 6.07 -3.82 -0.88
CA TYR A 68 6.21 -2.61 -1.70
C TYR A 68 6.64 -1.41 -0.86
N ILE A 69 5.95 -1.13 0.25
CA ILE A 69 6.26 0.02 1.11
C ILE A 69 7.68 -0.08 1.67
N LYS A 70 8.09 -1.27 2.12
CA LYS A 70 9.45 -1.51 2.62
C LYS A 70 10.49 -1.32 1.53
N ALA A 71 10.26 -1.82 0.32
CA ALA A 71 11.19 -1.70 -0.79
C ALA A 71 11.36 -0.24 -1.23
N PHE A 72 10.25 0.46 -1.47
CA PHE A 72 10.26 1.85 -1.91
C PHE A 72 10.84 2.78 -0.83
N GLY A 73 10.39 2.65 0.42
CA GLY A 73 10.91 3.42 1.54
C GLY A 73 12.40 3.17 1.80
N SER A 74 12.86 1.92 1.68
CA SER A 74 14.29 1.58 1.79
C SER A 74 15.13 2.26 0.70
N ALA A 75 14.62 2.32 -0.53
CA ALA A 75 15.32 2.97 -1.64
C ALA A 75 15.49 4.49 -1.43
N ILE A 76 14.53 5.13 -0.73
CA ILE A 76 14.64 6.55 -0.34
C ILE A 76 15.74 6.74 0.71
N VAL A 77 15.75 5.93 1.77
CA VAL A 77 16.67 6.14 2.91
C VAL A 77 18.10 5.66 2.69
N ILE A 78 18.33 4.73 1.77
CA ILE A 78 19.68 4.17 1.51
C ILE A 78 20.52 5.02 0.56
N ASN A 79 19.93 6.01 -0.11
CA ASN A 79 20.61 6.81 -1.12
C ASN A 79 21.19 8.12 -0.51
N PRO A 80 22.49 8.18 -0.18
CA PRO A 80 23.10 9.35 0.45
C PRO A 80 23.08 10.60 -0.43
N GLU A 81 23.00 10.44 -1.76
CA GLU A 81 22.92 11.60 -2.67
C GLU A 81 21.58 12.36 -2.53
N LYS A 82 20.55 11.69 -2.00
CA LYS A 82 19.21 12.23 -1.79
C LYS A 82 18.95 12.70 -0.36
N ASP A 83 19.94 12.73 0.54
CA ASP A 83 19.73 13.06 1.96
C ASP A 83 19.02 14.41 2.18
N LYS A 84 19.29 15.38 1.31
CA LYS A 84 18.64 16.71 1.34
C LYS A 84 17.14 16.66 1.01
N THR A 85 16.72 15.72 0.16
CA THR A 85 15.30 15.55 -0.23
C THR A 85 14.64 14.38 0.47
N MET A 86 15.39 13.53 1.18
CA MET A 86 14.92 12.30 1.81
C MET A 86 13.66 12.52 2.65
N VAL A 87 13.65 13.49 3.56
CA VAL A 87 12.47 13.75 4.41
C VAL A 87 11.26 14.18 3.59
N GLN A 88 11.46 15.01 2.57
CA GLN A 88 10.37 15.45 1.70
C GLN A 88 9.82 14.29 0.87
N GLU A 89 10.70 13.43 0.33
CA GLU A 89 10.30 12.22 -0.40
C GLU A 89 9.54 11.23 0.52
N LEU A 90 9.98 11.06 1.77
CA LEU A 90 9.28 10.22 2.76
C LEU A 90 7.90 10.77 3.13
N LEU A 91 7.75 12.08 3.31
CA LEU A 91 6.46 12.72 3.59
C LEU A 91 5.51 12.59 2.40
N TYR A 92 5.98 12.87 1.18
CA TYR A 92 5.18 12.69 -0.02
C TYR A 92 4.75 11.22 -0.19
N PHE A 93 5.66 10.29 0.08
CA PHE A 93 5.35 8.88 0.04
C PHE A 93 4.30 8.50 1.08
N LYS A 94 4.42 8.98 2.32
CA LYS A 94 3.42 8.76 3.38
C LYS A 94 2.05 9.29 2.99
N ASP A 95 1.98 10.53 2.50
CA ASP A 95 0.73 11.17 2.06
C ASP A 95 0.06 10.37 0.93
N LYS A 96 0.85 9.90 -0.04
CA LYS A 96 0.38 9.04 -1.13
C LYS A 96 -0.22 7.73 -0.60
N VAL A 97 0.49 7.07 0.30
CA VAL A 97 0.07 5.78 0.88
C VAL A 97 -1.19 5.95 1.73
N ASP A 98 -1.26 7.00 2.56
CA ASP A 98 -2.45 7.35 3.35
C ASP A 98 -3.66 7.59 2.45
N HIS A 99 -3.48 8.36 1.36
CA HIS A 99 -4.55 8.66 0.42
C HIS A 99 -5.10 7.41 -0.27
N ILE A 100 -4.22 6.48 -0.66
CA ILE A 100 -4.64 5.20 -1.23
C ILE A 100 -5.43 4.38 -0.20
N ILE A 101 -4.99 4.33 1.06
CA ILE A 101 -5.71 3.59 2.12
C ILE A 101 -7.08 4.21 2.39
N ASP A 102 -7.17 5.54 2.41
CA ASP A 102 -8.40 6.31 2.63
C ASP A 102 -9.45 5.99 1.56
N ILE A 103 -9.05 6.04 0.27
CA ILE A 103 -9.98 5.85 -0.85
C ILE A 103 -10.20 4.38 -1.19
N CYS A 104 -9.12 3.62 -1.37
CA CYS A 104 -9.17 2.29 -1.99
C CYS A 104 -9.45 1.19 -0.96
N CYS A 105 -8.92 1.34 0.25
CA CYS A 105 -8.94 0.30 1.28
C CYS A 105 -9.99 0.55 2.36
N LEU A 106 -10.91 1.52 2.17
CA LEU A 106 -11.98 1.85 3.11
C LEU A 106 -11.47 2.11 4.55
N LYS A 107 -10.30 2.76 4.68
CA LYS A 107 -9.64 2.99 5.98
C LYS A 107 -9.43 1.72 6.81
N ASN A 108 -9.17 0.59 6.16
CA ASN A 108 -8.94 -0.68 6.85
C ASN A 108 -7.74 -0.56 7.81
N GLU A 109 -8.01 -0.70 9.11
CA GLU A 109 -7.02 -0.53 10.18
C GLU A 109 -5.79 -1.44 10.00
N LYS A 110 -5.96 -2.64 9.41
CA LYS A 110 -4.83 -3.54 9.15
C LYS A 110 -3.82 -2.93 8.18
N PHE A 111 -4.29 -2.20 7.16
CA PHE A 111 -3.41 -1.51 6.21
C PHE A 111 -2.71 -0.32 6.86
N ILE A 112 -3.41 0.41 7.75
CA ILE A 112 -2.83 1.53 8.50
C ILE A 112 -1.73 1.03 9.43
N THR A 113 -2.00 0.00 10.24
CA THR A 113 -1.02 -0.60 11.15
C THR A 113 0.18 -1.15 10.37
N ALA A 114 -0.07 -1.91 9.31
CA ALA A 114 0.98 -2.48 8.46
C ALA A 114 1.86 -1.41 7.81
N MET A 115 1.28 -0.29 7.35
CA MET A 115 2.02 0.85 6.84
C MET A 115 2.92 1.45 7.92
N ASN A 116 2.38 1.71 9.11
CA ASN A 116 3.16 2.29 10.21
C ASN A 116 4.36 1.41 10.59
N GLU A 117 4.15 0.10 10.72
CA GLU A 117 5.21 -0.88 11.00
C GLU A 117 6.25 -0.93 9.87
N ALA A 118 5.82 -0.87 8.61
CA ALA A 118 6.72 -0.83 7.46
C ALA A 118 7.58 0.44 7.45
N PHE A 119 6.98 1.60 7.74
CA PHE A 119 7.69 2.89 7.87
C PHE A 119 8.74 2.84 8.96
N GLU A 120 8.38 2.37 10.15
CA GLU A 120 9.31 2.19 11.26
C GLU A 120 10.48 1.26 10.86
N THR A 121 10.18 0.17 10.15
CA THR A 121 11.19 -0.82 9.72
C THR A 121 12.30 -0.19 8.87
N PHE A 122 11.96 0.63 7.86
CA PHE A 122 12.99 1.21 6.98
C PHE A 122 13.61 2.50 7.54
N ILE A 123 12.86 3.30 8.30
CA ILE A 123 13.42 4.49 8.98
C ILE A 123 14.53 4.07 9.95
N ASN A 124 14.33 2.97 10.68
CA ASN A 124 15.31 2.45 11.64
C ASN A 124 16.55 1.83 11.00
N ARG A 125 16.60 1.64 9.67
CA ARG A 125 17.80 1.12 8.98
C ARG A 125 18.95 2.11 8.94
N ARG A 126 18.67 3.41 9.11
CA ARG A 126 19.70 4.45 9.16
C ARG A 126 19.65 5.12 10.54
N PRO A 127 20.35 4.58 11.55
CA PRO A 127 20.32 5.14 12.88
C PRO A 127 20.82 6.60 12.86
N ASN A 128 20.10 7.47 13.57
CA ASN A 128 20.39 8.90 13.83
C ASN A 128 20.03 9.92 12.73
N GLU A 129 20.07 9.60 11.44
CA GLU A 129 19.89 10.62 10.39
C GLU A 129 18.42 10.99 10.08
N PRO A 130 17.51 10.04 9.85
CA PRO A 130 16.12 10.35 9.48
C PRO A 130 15.35 11.07 10.58
N ALA A 131 15.54 10.69 11.84
CA ALA A 131 14.87 11.31 12.98
C ALA A 131 15.33 12.77 13.18
N GLU A 132 16.64 13.02 13.07
CA GLU A 132 17.20 14.37 13.16
C GLU A 132 16.73 15.25 11.99
N LEU A 133 16.68 14.70 10.77
CA LEU A 133 16.22 15.42 9.60
C LEU A 133 14.70 15.68 9.64
N MET A 134 13.89 14.75 10.16
CA MET A 134 12.45 14.96 10.38
C MET A 134 12.19 16.05 11.42
N ALA A 135 12.95 16.07 12.52
CA ALA A 135 12.89 17.14 13.52
C ALA A 135 13.26 18.51 12.92
N LYS A 136 14.39 18.58 12.19
CA LYS A 136 14.83 19.80 11.48
C LYS A 136 13.80 20.29 10.45
N TYR A 137 13.15 19.37 9.73
CA TYR A 137 12.12 19.72 8.76
C TYR A 137 10.87 20.29 9.45
N GLY A 138 10.42 19.68 10.55
CA GLY A 138 9.34 20.21 11.38
C GLY A 138 9.64 21.63 11.88
N ASP A 139 10.83 21.86 12.43
CA ASP A 139 11.27 23.18 12.90
C ASP A 139 11.33 24.22 11.78
N SER A 140 11.82 23.82 10.60
CA SER A 140 11.89 24.68 9.42
C SER A 140 10.51 25.12 8.95
N LYS A 141 9.55 24.19 8.88
CA LYS A 141 8.16 24.47 8.47
C LYS A 141 7.43 25.39 9.43
N LEU A 142 7.65 25.23 10.75
CA LEU A 142 7.10 26.13 11.77
C LEU A 142 7.65 27.55 11.66
N ARG A 143 8.93 27.72 11.27
CA ARG A 143 9.54 29.05 11.09
C ARG A 143 9.15 29.75 9.79
N THR A 144 8.87 29.02 8.71
CA THR A 144 8.34 29.59 7.46
C THR A 144 6.83 29.87 7.47
N GLY A 145 6.13 29.50 8.54
CA GLY A 145 4.69 29.76 8.73
C GLY A 145 4.35 31.13 9.32
N HIS A 146 5.28 32.09 9.30
CA HIS A 146 5.06 33.49 9.67
C HIS A 146 5.32 34.43 8.49
#